data_AF-A0A2W6CDZ2-F1
#
_entry.id   AF-A0A2W6CDZ2-F1
#
_cell.length_a   1.000
_cell.length_b   1.000
_cell.length_c   1.000
_cell.angle_alpha   90.00
_cell.angle_beta   90.00
_cell.angle_gamma   90.00
#
_symmetry.space_group_name_H-M   'P 1'
#
loop_
_entity.id
_entity.type
_entity.pdbx_description
1 polymer ?
#
loop_
_entity_poly.entity_id
_entity_poly.type
_entity_poly.pdbx_seq_one_letter_code
_entity_poly.pdbx_strand_id
1 'polypeptide(L)' 'MRIEQVDLMQVFANQPRISRNRKNRAAGYSAFGRTDGGRAIRVNFRYDPASRAARPISAWEDQ' A
#
# COMPACT_ATOMS: atom_id res chain seq x y z
N MET A 1 -0.50 -4.04 16.01
CA MET A 1 -0.44 -5.34 15.32
C MET A 1 0.61 -5.25 14.22
N ARG A 2 1.39 -6.30 13.96
CA ARG A 2 2.41 -6.30 12.89
C ARG A 2 1.71 -6.50 11.54
N ILE A 3 2.06 -5.71 10.53
CA ILE A 3 1.59 -5.91 9.16
C ILE A 3 2.62 -6.80 8.47
N GLU A 4 2.17 -7.94 7.98
CA GLU A 4 3.03 -8.91 7.33
C GLU A 4 3.04 -8.71 5.81
N GLN A 5 4.02 -9.31 5.12
CA GLN A 5 4.11 -9.22 3.66
C GLN A 5 2.84 -9.75 2.96
N VAL A 6 2.20 -10.78 3.53
CA VAL A 6 0.93 -11.34 3.02
C VAL A 6 -0.21 -10.32 3.06
N ASP A 7 -0.30 -9.50 4.12
CA ASP A 7 -1.32 -8.46 4.25
C ASP A 7 -1.16 -7.41 3.13
N LEU A 8 0.09 -7.03 2.84
CA LEU A 8 0.39 -6.08 1.75
C LEU A 8 -0.01 -6.66 0.39
N MET A 9 0.32 -7.93 0.14
CA MET A 9 -0.04 -8.59 -1.12
C MET A 9 -1.55 -8.66 -1.31
N GLN A 10 -2.31 -8.97 -0.25
CA GLN A 10 -3.77 -8.96 -0.29
C GLN A 10 -4.32 -7.57 -0.60
N VAL A 11 -3.80 -6.51 0.02
CA VAL A 11 -4.22 -5.13 -0.27
C VAL A 11 -4.05 -4.79 -1.75
N PHE A 12 -2.92 -5.17 -2.37
CA PHE A 12 -2.69 -4.92 -3.79
C PHE A 12 -3.54 -5.81 -4.71
N ALA A 13 -3.87 -7.04 -4.28
CA ALA A 13 -4.75 -7.95 -5.02
C ALA A 13 -6.23 -7.50 -4.97
N ASN A 14 -6.66 -6.94 -3.83
CA ASN A 14 -8.05 -6.55 -3.57
C ASN A 14 -8.41 -5.16 -4.12
N GLN A 15 -7.85 -4.82 -5.30
CA GLN A 15 -8.13 -3.60 -6.06
C GLN A 15 -8.12 -2.33 -5.19
N PRO A 16 -6.96 -1.97 -4.62
CA PRO A 16 -6.89 -0.84 -3.71
C PRO A 16 -7.15 0.46 -4.44
N ARG A 17 -7.65 1.45 -3.72
CA ARG A 17 -7.69 2.83 -4.21
C ARG A 17 -6.30 3.42 -4.10
N ILE A 18 -5.68 3.73 -5.24
CA ILE A 18 -4.34 4.32 -5.31
C ILE A 18 -4.47 5.83 -5.52
N SER A 19 -3.72 6.61 -4.75
CA SER A 19 -3.61 8.06 -4.91
C SER A 19 -2.16 8.53 -4.79
N ARG A 20 -1.85 9.71 -5.32
CA ARG A 20 -0.51 10.32 -5.14
C ARG A 20 -0.35 10.78 -3.70
N ASN A 21 0.77 10.41 -3.08
CA ASN A 21 1.12 10.91 -1.77
C ASN A 21 1.78 12.30 -1.91
N ARG A 22 1.07 13.36 -1.51
CA ARG A 22 1.57 14.74 -1.59
C ARG A 22 2.33 15.20 -0.35
N LYS A 23 2.24 14.44 0.76
CA LYS A 23 2.78 14.86 2.07
C LYS A 23 4.18 14.28 2.33
N ASN A 24 4.48 13.09 1.82
CA ASN A 24 5.74 12.41 2.08
C ASN A 24 6.55 12.28 0.79
N ARG A 25 7.76 12.87 0.74
CA ARG A 25 8.62 12.83 -0.45
C ARG A 25 9.26 11.45 -0.69
N ALA A 26 9.28 10.57 0.32
CA ALA A 26 9.89 9.24 0.19
C ALA A 26 9.01 8.26 -0.61
N ALA A 27 7.69 8.31 -0.42
CA ALA A 27 6.73 7.48 -1.13
C ALA A 27 5.92 8.33 -2.12
N GLY A 28 5.92 7.94 -3.40
CA GLY A 28 5.19 8.69 -4.43
C GLY A 28 3.67 8.45 -4.41
N TYR A 29 3.23 7.32 -3.86
CA TYR A 29 1.85 6.86 -3.89
C TYR A 29 1.42 6.23 -2.58
N SER A 30 0.10 6.22 -2.37
CA SER A 30 -0.57 5.54 -1.28
C SER A 30 -1.67 4.64 -1.85
N ALA A 31 -1.67 3.36 -1.47
CA ALA A 31 -2.73 2.41 -1.73
C ALA A 31 -3.57 2.26 -0.46
N PHE A 32 -4.89 2.31 -0.61
CA PHE A 32 -5.84 2.03 0.46
C PHE A 32 -6.69 0.84 0.04
N GLY A 33 -6.65 -0.24 0.81
CA GLY A 33 -7.41 -1.44 0.52
C GLY A 33 -7.70 -2.24 1.78
N ARG A 34 -8.32 -3.41 1.59
CA ARG A 34 -8.67 -4.32 2.67
C ARG A 34 -8.01 -5.68 2.47
N THR A 35 -7.60 -6.30 3.56
CA THR A 35 -7.23 -7.72 3.59
C THR A 35 -8.47 -8.59 3.52
N ASP A 36 -8.29 -9.89 3.29
CA ASP A 36 -9.42 -10.84 3.23
C ASP A 36 -10.11 -11.00 4.59
N GLY A 37 -9.38 -10.73 5.69
CA GLY A 37 -9.92 -10.65 7.04
C GLY A 37 -10.65 -9.33 7.36
N GLY A 38 -10.84 -8.45 6.36
CA GLY A 38 -11.58 -7.20 6.50
C GLY A 38 -10.79 -6.02 7.08
N ARG A 39 -9.50 -6.19 7.40
CA ARG A 39 -8.64 -5.12 7.96
C ARG A 39 -8.36 -4.09 6.88
N ALA A 40 -8.65 -2.82 7.15
CA ALA A 40 -8.29 -1.72 6.27
C ALA A 40 -6.82 -1.34 6.50
N ILE A 41 -6.04 -1.37 5.42
CA ILE A 41 -4.61 -1.08 5.46
C ILE A 41 -4.30 0.00 4.43
N ARG A 42 -3.51 0.99 4.85
CA ARG A 42 -2.89 1.96 3.98
C ARG A 42 -1.43 1.61 3.78
N VAL A 43 -1.02 1.53 2.51
CA VAL A 43 0.36 1.23 2.10
C VAL A 43 0.92 2.39 1.31
N ASN A 44 1.97 3.01 1.81
CA ASN A 44 2.78 3.96 1.06
C ASN A 44 3.84 3.21 0.26
N PHE A 45 3.94 3.50 -1.03
CA PHE A 45 4.86 2.81 -1.92
C PHE A 45 5.45 3.75 -2.97
N ARG A 46 6.57 3.30 -3.54
CA ARG A 46 7.15 3.89 -4.76
C ARG A 46 6.83 2.99 -5.93
N TYR A 47 6.41 3.58 -7.03
CA TYR A 47 6.23 2.89 -8.30
C TYR A 47 7.39 3.26 -9.23
N ASP A 48 8.04 2.26 -9.79
CA ASP A 48 9.00 2.41 -10.87
C ASP A 48 8.33 2.04 -12.20
N PRO A 49 8.07 3.00 -13.09
CA PRO A 49 7.41 2.74 -14.36
C PRO A 49 8.26 1.93 -15.33
N ALA A 50 9.60 1.98 -15.23
CA ALA A 50 10.49 1.26 -16.15
C ALA A 50 10.43 -0.25 -15.90
N SER A 51 10.44 -0.66 -14.63
CA SER A 51 10.36 -2.07 -14.23
C SER A 51 8.94 -2.56 -13.94
N ARG A 52 7.94 -1.66 -14.01
CA ARG A 52 6.55 -1.91 -13.59
C ARG A 52 6.44 -2.49 -12.18
N ALA A 53 7.36 -2.11 -11.30
CA ALA A 53 7.45 -2.64 -9.94
C ALA A 53 6.95 -1.62 -8.90
N ALA A 54 6.21 -2.11 -7.91
CA ALA A 54 5.84 -1.35 -6.72
C ALA A 54 6.69 -1.81 -5.54
N ARG A 55 7.29 -0.86 -4.81
CA ARG A 55 8.06 -1.12 -3.59
C ARG A 55 7.39 -0.46 -2.38
N PRO A 56 6.89 -1.24 -1.41
CA PRO A 56 6.32 -0.67 -0.19
C PRO A 56 7.41 0.02 0.64
N ILE A 57 7.06 1.15 1.23
CA ILE A 57 7.94 1.94 2.11
C ILE A 57 7.42 1.94 3.53
N SER A 58 6.11 2.07 3.72
CA SER A 58 5.47 1.96 5.03
C SER A 58 4.03 1.51 4.89
N ALA A 59 3.51 0.87 5.93
CA ALA A 59 2.12 0.43 5.99
C ALA A 59 1.59 0.54 7.43
N TRP A 60 0.30 0.83 7.57
CA TRP A 60 -0.40 0.87 8.84
C TRP A 60 -1.89 0.57 8.64
N GLU A 61 -2.56 0.17 9.71
CA GLU A 61 -4.01 0.03 9.71
C GLU A 61 -4.67 1.41 9.69
N ASP A 62 -5.66 1.58 8.81
CA ASP A 62 -6.43 2.81 8.69
C ASP A 62 -7.76 2.57 9.42
N GLN A 63 -8.03 3.37 10.46
CA GLN A 63 -9.21 3.25 11.33
C GLN A 63 -10.49 3.67 10.64
#